data_AF-A0A968WX66-F1
#
_entry.id   AF-A0A968WX66-F1
#
_cell.length_a   1.000
_cell.length_b   1.000
_cell.length_c   1.000
_cell.angle_alpha   90.00
_cell.angle_beta   90.00
_cell.angle_gamma   90.00
#
_symmetry.space_group_name_H-M   'P 1'
#
loop_
_entity.id
_entity.type
_entity.pdbx_description
1 polymer ?
#
loop_
_entity_poly.entity_id
_entity_poly.type
_entity_poly.pdbx_seq_one_letter_code
_entity_poly.pdbx_strand_id
1 'polypeptide(L)'
;MHEKFVTIHPFVDGNGRTARLLMNLVFMRAGYPAIVIPSDSASRLAYYDALEATQTGTNPQAFRDFVVNAADVMLERYLEILNPTLASN
;
A
#
# COMPACT_ATOMS: atom_id res chain seq x y z
N MET A 1 10.76 -3.63 -1.82
CA MET A 1 11.16 -2.70 -2.92
C MET A 1 10.78 -1.27 -2.58
N HIS A 2 9.50 -0.97 -2.34
CA HIS A 2 9.00 0.33 -1.87
C HIS A 2 9.84 0.90 -0.71
N GLU A 3 9.95 0.14 0.38
CA GLU A 3 10.70 0.52 1.59
C GLU A 3 12.14 0.93 1.26
N LYS A 4 12.88 0.08 0.53
CA LYS A 4 14.25 0.36 0.08
C LYS A 4 14.35 1.68 -0.71
N PHE A 5 13.40 1.96 -1.60
CA PHE A 5 13.39 3.18 -2.39
C PHE A 5 13.16 4.43 -1.52
N VAL A 6 12.18 4.38 -0.60
CA VAL A 6 11.91 5.48 0.32
C VAL A 6 13.08 5.74 1.27
N THR A 7 13.77 4.69 1.72
CA THR A 7 14.95 4.79 2.58
C THR A 7 16.14 5.44 1.87
N ILE A 8 16.38 5.13 0.59
CA ILE A 8 17.47 5.77 -0.19
C ILE A 8 17.18 7.26 -0.45
N HIS A 9 15.92 7.62 -0.63
CA HIS A 9 15.47 9.00 -0.85
C HIS A 9 16.20 9.75 -2.00
N PRO A 10 16.19 9.21 -3.24
CA PRO A 10 17.06 9.68 -4.32
C PRO A 10 16.68 11.04 -4.94
N PHE A 11 15.46 11.55 -4.68
CA PHE A 11 14.98 12.81 -5.24
C PHE A 11 14.85 13.91 -4.19
N VAL A 12 14.84 15.17 -4.63
CA VAL A 12 14.64 16.35 -3.74
C VAL A 12 13.24 16.37 -3.12
N ASP A 13 12.23 15.96 -3.88
CA ASP A 13 10.85 15.78 -3.43
C ASP A 13 10.21 14.65 -4.27
N GLY A 14 9.09 14.12 -3.80
CA GLY A 14 8.27 13.16 -4.53
C GLY A 14 8.59 11.71 -4.22
N ASN A 15 9.59 11.41 -3.38
CA ASN A 15 10.01 10.04 -3.08
C ASN A 15 8.85 9.14 -2.63
N GLY A 16 7.98 9.61 -1.74
CA GLY A 16 6.80 8.84 -1.31
C GLY A 16 5.78 8.61 -2.43
N ARG A 17 5.57 9.58 -3.32
CA ARG A 17 4.67 9.44 -4.49
C ARG A 17 5.25 8.43 -5.48
N THR A 18 6.53 8.55 -5.80
CA THR A 18 7.23 7.63 -6.70
C THR A 18 7.28 6.22 -6.14
N ALA A 19 7.53 6.06 -4.84
CA ALA A 19 7.56 4.75 -4.19
C ALA A 19 6.21 4.02 -4.30
N ARG A 20 5.10 4.73 -4.04
CA ARG A 20 3.75 4.17 -4.18
C ARG A 20 3.39 3.83 -5.63
N LEU A 21 3.78 4.68 -6.59
CA LEU A 21 3.60 4.39 -8.01
C LEU A 21 4.41 3.17 -8.45
N LEU A 22 5.66 3.07 -7.98
CA LEU A 22 6.54 1.96 -8.28
C LEU A 22 6.04 0.64 -7.68
N MET A 23 5.51 0.68 -6.46
CA MET A 23 4.82 -0.45 -5.83
C MET A 23 3.62 -0.89 -6.67
N ASN A 24 2.75 0.06 -7.05
CA ASN A 24 1.59 -0.22 -7.89
C ASN A 24 1.98 -0.79 -9.26
N LEU A 25 3.06 -0.29 -9.88
CA LEU A 25 3.57 -0.84 -11.13
C LEU A 25 3.92 -2.33 -11.00
N VAL A 26 4.54 -2.74 -9.90
CA VAL A 26 4.85 -4.16 -9.65
C VAL A 26 3.58 -4.99 -9.48
N PHE A 27 2.61 -4.52 -8.69
CA PHE A 27 1.33 -5.21 -8.50
C PHE A 27 0.54 -5.36 -9.80
N MET A 28 0.42 -4.29 -10.58
CA MET A 28 -0.28 -4.30 -11.86
C MET A 28 0.39 -5.22 -12.87
N ARG A 29 1.73 -5.27 -12.91
CA ARG A 29 2.46 -6.24 -13.75
C ARG A 29 2.23 -7.69 -13.33
N ALA A 30 1.87 -7.93 -12.06
CA ALA A 30 1.50 -9.24 -11.55
C ALA A 30 0.00 -9.55 -11.68
N GLY A 31 -0.80 -8.67 -12.31
CA GLY A 31 -2.24 -8.87 -12.53
C GLY A 31 -3.14 -8.41 -11.37
N TYR A 32 -2.58 -7.76 -10.35
CA TYR A 32 -3.35 -7.20 -9.24
C TYR A 32 -3.93 -5.83 -9.62
N PRO A 33 -5.10 -5.44 -9.05
CA PRO A 33 -5.63 -4.09 -9.21
C PRO A 33 -4.72 -3.05 -8.57
N ALA A 34 -4.97 -1.78 -8.87
CA ALA A 34 -4.25 -0.68 -8.24
C ALA A 34 -4.58 -0.63 -6.73
N ILE A 35 -3.53 -0.66 -5.91
CA ILE A 35 -3.62 -0.49 -4.46
C ILE A 35 -3.70 1.01 -4.15
N VAL A 36 -4.79 1.41 -3.50
CA VAL A 36 -5.02 2.79 -3.07
C VAL A 36 -4.89 2.86 -1.56
N ILE A 37 -3.95 3.69 -1.10
CA ILE A 37 -3.84 4.06 0.31
C ILE A 37 -4.62 5.37 0.48
N PRO A 38 -5.70 5.39 1.27
CA PRO A 38 -6.48 6.60 1.49
C PRO A 38 -5.66 7.72 2.10
N SER A 39 -6.02 8.97 1.78
CA SER A 39 -5.32 10.16 2.26
C SER A 39 -5.87 10.72 3.57
N ASP A 40 -6.86 10.07 4.18
CA ASP A 40 -7.38 10.47 5.49
C ASP A 40 -6.28 10.33 6.57
N SER A 41 -6.45 11.07 7.66
CA SER A 41 -5.44 11.18 8.71
C SER A 41 -5.09 9.82 9.34
N ALA A 42 -6.06 8.92 9.51
CA ALA A 42 -5.84 7.63 10.14
C ALA A 42 -5.05 6.68 9.22
N SER A 43 -5.45 6.58 7.95
CA SER A 43 -4.73 5.78 6.95
C SER A 43 -3.32 6.28 6.71
N ARG A 44 -3.13 7.61 6.69
CA ARG A 44 -1.82 8.24 6.56
C ARG A 44 -0.93 7.90 7.76
N LEU A 45 -1.45 7.99 8.99
CA LEU A 45 -0.71 7.65 10.20
C LEU A 45 -0.30 6.17 10.18
N ALA A 46 -1.25 5.26 9.93
CA ALA A 46 -0.97 3.83 9.85
C ALA A 46 0.12 3.46 8.81
N TYR A 47 0.13 4.14 7.66
CA TYR A 47 1.18 3.97 6.66
C TYR A 47 2.58 4.37 7.21
N TYR A 48 2.68 5.50 7.91
CA TYR A 48 3.96 5.96 8.45
C TYR A 48 4.42 5.10 9.62
N ASP A 49 3.52 4.71 10.52
CA ASP A 49 3.84 3.85 11.67
C ASP A 49 4.35 2.48 11.19
N ALA A 50 3.69 1.88 10.19
CA ALA A 50 4.12 0.61 9.61
C ALA A 50 5.51 0.71 8.94
N LEU A 51 5.78 1.83 8.27
CA LEU A 51 7.06 2.09 7.62
C LEU A 51 8.17 2.29 8.67
N GLU A 52 7.91 3.07 9.72
CA GLU A 52 8.85 3.32 10.81
C GLU A 52 9.16 2.03 11.59
N ALA A 53 8.13 1.24 11.93
CA ALA A 53 8.32 -0.04 12.62
C ALA A 53 9.20 -1.01 11.81
N THR A 54 9.09 -0.97 10.48
CA THR A 54 9.91 -1.78 9.58
C THR A 54 11.35 -1.25 9.53
N GLN A 55 11.54 0.06 9.37
CA GLN A 55 12.86 0.70 9.26
C GLN A 55 13.67 0.66 10.56
N THR A 56 13.01 0.76 11.72
CA THR A 56 13.63 0.66 13.04
C THR A 56 13.93 -0.78 13.45
N GLY A 57 13.40 -1.76 12.70
CA GLY A 57 13.55 -3.19 13.01
C GLY A 57 12.63 -3.68 14.14
N THR A 58 11.77 -2.82 14.70
CA THR A 58 10.81 -3.19 15.75
C THR A 58 9.82 -4.24 15.27
N ASN A 59 9.34 -4.10 14.02
CA ASN A 59 8.55 -5.10 13.33
C ASN A 59 8.86 -5.09 11.82
N PRO A 60 9.78 -5.97 11.35
CA PRO A 60 10.20 -6.01 9.94
C PRO A 60 9.10 -6.40 8.93
N GLN A 61 7.94 -6.86 9.39
CA GLN A 61 6.82 -7.24 8.51
C GLN A 61 5.72 -6.16 8.47
N ALA A 62 5.74 -5.19 9.38
CA ALA A 62 4.63 -4.22 9.55
C ALA A 62 4.22 -3.54 8.24
N PHE A 63 5.19 -3.07 7.45
CA PHE A 63 4.88 -2.42 6.17
C PHE A 63 4.35 -3.39 5.11
N ARG A 64 4.79 -4.66 5.13
CA ARG A 64 4.26 -5.67 4.21
C ARG A 64 2.82 -6.00 4.56
N ASP A 65 2.53 -6.20 5.84
CA ASP A 65 1.19 -6.52 6.33
C ASP A 65 0.21 -5.37 6.01
N PHE A 66 0.66 -4.12 6.22
CA PHE A 66 -0.10 -2.93 5.82
C PHE A 66 -0.45 -2.93 4.32
N VAL A 67 0.52 -3.25 3.44
CA VAL A 67 0.29 -3.28 1.99
C VAL A 67 -0.62 -4.44 1.57
N VAL A 68 -0.48 -5.62 2.20
CA VAL A 68 -1.37 -6.78 1.94
C VAL A 68 -2.80 -6.44 2.30
N ASN A 69 -3.03 -5.88 3.50
CA ASN A 69 -4.38 -5.45 3.91
C ASN A 69 -4.96 -4.41 2.95
N ALA A 70 -4.16 -3.45 2.50
CA ALA A 70 -4.60 -2.47 1.50
C ALA A 70 -4.91 -3.11 0.14
N ALA A 71 -4.20 -4.17 -0.25
CA ALA A 71 -4.50 -4.94 -1.45
C ALA A 71 -5.82 -5.71 -1.32
N ASP A 72 -6.05 -6.36 -0.18
CA ASP A 72 -7.27 -7.13 0.10
C ASP A 72 -8.52 -6.24 0.05
N VAL A 73 -8.49 -5.08 0.70
CA VAL A 73 -9.57 -4.07 0.63
C VAL A 73 -9.87 -3.67 -0.82
N MET A 74 -8.84 -3.52 -1.66
CA MET A 74 -9.04 -3.20 -3.07
C MET A 74 -9.59 -4.38 -3.87
N LEU A 75 -9.17 -5.61 -3.60
CA LEU A 75 -9.74 -6.79 -4.23
C LEU A 75 -11.21 -6.96 -3.87
N GLU A 76 -11.57 -6.85 -2.59
CA GLU A 76 -12.94 -6.92 -2.10
C GLU A 76 -13.82 -5.88 -2.80
N ARG A 77 -13.36 -4.62 -2.86
CA ARG A 77 -14.07 -3.56 -3.58
C ARG A 77 -14.28 -3.89 -5.06
N TYR A 78 -13.29 -4.47 -5.73
CA TYR A 78 -13.44 -4.89 -7.13
C TYR A 78 -14.43 -6.04 -7.28
N LEU A 79 -14.42 -7.02 -6.36
CA LEU A 79 -15.37 -8.12 -6.34
C LEU A 79 -16.81 -7.63 -6.13
N GLU A 80 -17.02 -6.67 -5.23
CA GLU A 80 -18.33 -6.02 -5.02
C GLU A 80 -18.84 -5.33 -6.30
N ILE A 81 -17.98 -4.61 -7.01
CA ILE A 81 -18.33 -3.93 -8.27
C ILE A 81 -18.70 -4.96 -9.35
N LEU A 82 -17.95 -6.06 -9.44
CA LEU A 82 -18.17 -7.10 -10.44
C LEU A 82 -19.36 -8.02 -10.11
N ASN A 83 -19.69 -8.17 -8.83
CA ASN A 83 -20.78 -9.01 -8.37
C ASN A 83 -21.58 -8.32 -7.24
N PRO A 84 -22.46 -7.36 -7.57
CA PRO A 84 -23.15 -6.51 -6.60
C PRO A 84 -24.01 -7.26 -5.59
N THR A 85 -24.43 -8.49 -5.90
CA THR A 85 -25.20 -9.36 -4.99
C THR A 85 -24.39 -9.92 -3.82
N LEU A 86 -23.04 -9.87 -3.84
CA LEU A 86 -22.20 -10.25 -2.71
C LEU A 86 -22.19 -9.21 -1.59
N ALA A 87 -22.46 -7.93 -1.90
CA ALA A 87 -22.47 -6.84 -0.92
C ALA A 87 -23.73 -6.82 -0.02
N SER A 88 -24.66 -7.76 -0.22
CA SER A 88 -26.01 -7.74 0.39
C SER A 88 -26.24 -8.81 1.46
N ASN A 89 -25.21 -9.56 1.88
CA ASN A 89 -25.31 -10.62 2.89
C ASN A 89 -24.47 -10.33 4.12
#